data_AF-A0A6P4FPN9-F1
#
_entry.id   AF-A0A6P4FPN9-F1
#
_cell.length_a   1.000
_cell.length_b   1.000
_cell.length_c   1.000
_cell.angle_alpha   90.00
_cell.angle_beta   90.00
_cell.angle_gamma   90.00
#
_symmetry.space_group_name_H-M   'P 1'
#
loop_
_entity.id
_entity.type
_entity.pdbx_description
1 polymer ?
#
loop_
_entity_poly.entity_id
_entity_poly.type
_entity_poly.pdbx_seq_one_letter_code
_entity_poly.pdbx_strand_id
1 'polypeptide(L)'
;MSGLRKTSIALMRRSTSSTSILPHSGGGGAVSPPSSGVGVATEIEKSIAMQRLRPGESANLKKLNVSQQAVAAAATTKATTTALPAEAVTFPTAAVRPYSEVPGPYPLPLIGNSWRFAPLIGTYKISDLDKVMNELHVNYGKMAKVGGLIGHPDLLFVFDGDEIRNIFKKEEAMPHRPSMPSLRHYKGDLRRDFFGDVAGLIGVHGPKWEAFRQEVQHILLQPQTAKKYIPPLNDIASEFMGRIELMRDEKDELPANFLHELYKWALESVGRVSLDTRLGCLSPEGSEEAQQIIEAINTFFWAVPELELRMPLWRVYPTKAYRSFVKALDQFTAICMKNIGKTMDKADADEARGLSKSEADISIVERIVRKTGNRKLAAILALDLFLVGVDTTSVAASSTIYQLAKNPDKQQRLFDELQKVFPSREAEINQNVLEQMPYLRACVKETLRMRPVVIANGRSLQSDAVINGYHVPKGTHVIFPHLVVSNDPAYFPEPKRFLPERWLKQSAADAETRVVLCLLLQQSKNWLTK
;
A
#
# COMPACT_ATOMS: atom_id res chain seq x y z
N MET A 1 -55.58 -40.07 11.00
CA MET A 1 -56.36 -39.11 11.81
C MET A 1 -56.04 -37.71 11.27
N SER A 2 -56.75 -37.29 10.22
CA SER A 2 -57.82 -36.25 10.21
C SER A 2 -57.26 -34.82 10.31
N GLY A 3 -57.40 -33.88 9.36
CA GLY A 3 -58.22 -33.82 8.14
C GLY A 3 -57.62 -32.80 7.13
N LEU A 4 -57.81 -33.02 5.83
CA LEU A 4 -58.70 -32.28 4.90
C LEU A 4 -58.12 -30.91 4.45
N ARG A 5 -57.55 -30.80 3.22
CA ARG A 5 -58.21 -30.43 1.91
C ARG A 5 -58.62 -28.94 1.90
N LYS A 6 -58.39 -28.06 0.90
CA LYS A 6 -58.17 -28.05 -0.58
C LYS A 6 -57.70 -26.61 -0.94
N THR A 7 -56.75 -26.33 -1.83
CA THR A 7 -56.78 -26.19 -3.33
C THR A 7 -57.33 -24.86 -3.90
N SER A 8 -56.62 -24.37 -4.95
CA SER A 8 -56.99 -23.46 -6.07
C SER A 8 -56.53 -21.99 -5.95
N ILE A 9 -55.63 -21.42 -6.77
CA ILE A 9 -55.54 -21.20 -8.25
C ILE A 9 -56.59 -20.22 -8.81
N ALA A 10 -56.14 -19.03 -9.27
CA ALA A 10 -56.46 -18.31 -10.53
C ALA A 10 -56.16 -16.79 -10.39
N LEU A 11 -55.25 -16.17 -11.16
CA LEU A 11 -55.39 -15.58 -12.51
C LEU A 11 -56.24 -14.28 -12.59
N MET A 12 -55.59 -13.13 -12.87
CA MET A 12 -55.81 -12.24 -14.04
C MET A 12 -55.54 -10.73 -13.83
N ARG A 13 -54.78 -10.19 -14.81
CA ARG A 13 -54.96 -8.94 -15.59
C ARG A 13 -54.84 -7.52 -14.97
N ARG A 14 -53.84 -6.81 -15.53
CA ARG A 14 -53.82 -5.45 -16.14
C ARG A 14 -54.84 -4.40 -15.66
N SER A 15 -54.31 -3.21 -15.32
CA SER A 15 -54.85 -1.93 -15.78
C SER A 15 -53.75 -0.85 -15.86
N THR A 16 -53.87 -0.04 -16.91
CA THR A 16 -53.04 1.07 -17.39
C THR A 16 -53.66 2.43 -17.04
N SER A 17 -52.84 3.47 -16.84
CA SER A 17 -53.03 4.90 -17.22
C SER A 17 -52.09 5.75 -16.34
N SER A 18 -51.07 6.45 -16.84
CA SER A 18 -51.03 7.64 -17.71
C SER A 18 -51.79 8.85 -17.15
N THR A 19 -51.06 9.81 -16.58
CA THR A 19 -51.39 11.23 -16.77
C THR A 19 -50.12 12.07 -16.70
N SER A 20 -49.75 12.63 -17.85
CA SER A 20 -48.79 13.72 -18.03
C SER A 20 -49.44 15.06 -17.69
N ILE A 21 -48.77 15.92 -16.94
CA ILE A 21 -48.94 17.39 -17.03
C ILE A 21 -47.55 18.04 -16.88
N LEU A 22 -47.07 18.61 -17.98
CA LEU A 22 -46.05 19.68 -18.08
C LEU A 22 -46.82 21.02 -18.25
N PRO A 23 -46.17 22.20 -18.35
CA PRO A 23 -45.00 22.74 -17.67
C PRO A 23 -45.27 24.17 -17.12
N HIS A 24 -44.37 24.75 -16.33
CA HIS A 24 -44.22 26.21 -16.27
C HIS A 24 -42.76 26.61 -16.44
N SER A 25 -42.54 27.33 -17.54
CA SER A 25 -41.33 28.05 -17.94
C SER A 25 -41.16 29.33 -17.12
N GLY A 26 -39.91 29.73 -16.85
CA GLY A 26 -39.61 31.10 -16.46
C GLY A 26 -38.20 31.36 -15.95
N GLY A 27 -37.26 31.61 -16.86
CA GLY A 27 -36.35 32.75 -16.72
C GLY A 27 -34.95 32.53 -16.12
N GLY A 28 -33.95 32.52 -17.00
CA GLY A 28 -32.83 33.48 -16.94
C GLY A 28 -31.68 33.18 -15.99
N GLY A 29 -30.54 32.76 -16.56
CA GLY A 29 -29.26 32.75 -15.84
C GLY A 29 -28.18 31.94 -16.54
N ALA A 30 -27.73 32.39 -17.72
CA ALA A 30 -26.52 31.89 -18.33
C ALA A 30 -25.32 32.20 -17.43
N VAL A 31 -24.59 31.16 -17.01
CA VAL A 31 -23.21 31.32 -16.52
C VAL A 31 -22.36 30.29 -17.26
N SER A 32 -21.57 30.79 -18.20
CA SER A 32 -20.52 30.09 -18.91
C SER A 32 -19.45 29.57 -17.93
N PRO A 33 -18.77 28.45 -18.23
CA PRO A 33 -17.65 27.98 -17.43
C PRO A 33 -16.41 28.83 -17.75
N PRO A 34 -15.61 29.27 -16.77
CA PRO A 34 -14.32 29.84 -17.10
C PRO A 34 -13.33 28.71 -17.43
N SER A 35 -12.94 28.66 -18.70
CA SER A 35 -11.72 28.03 -19.20
C SER A 35 -10.47 28.81 -18.76
N SER A 36 -9.37 28.09 -18.53
CA SER A 36 -7.97 28.56 -18.34
C SER A 36 -7.72 29.40 -17.07
N GLY A 37 -6.73 29.15 -16.21
CA GLY A 37 -5.42 28.58 -16.43
C GLY A 37 -4.35 29.65 -16.43
N VAL A 38 -4.11 30.39 -15.33
CA VAL A 38 -2.87 31.16 -15.06
C VAL A 38 -2.69 31.37 -13.53
N GLY A 39 -1.55 30.91 -12.99
CA GLY A 39 -0.79 31.57 -11.93
C GLY A 39 -1.33 31.63 -10.49
N VAL A 40 -1.14 30.57 -9.69
CA VAL A 40 -0.97 30.70 -8.23
C VAL A 40 0.46 30.33 -7.88
N ALA A 41 1.38 31.19 -8.31
CA ALA A 41 2.78 31.18 -7.94
C ALA A 41 3.21 32.63 -7.79
N THR A 42 2.86 33.29 -6.68
CA THR A 42 3.41 34.64 -6.36
C THR A 42 3.33 35.08 -4.89
N GLU A 43 2.73 34.33 -3.96
CA GLU A 43 2.80 34.70 -2.52
C GLU A 43 3.90 33.96 -1.75
N ILE A 44 4.23 32.73 -2.16
CA ILE A 44 5.36 31.97 -1.57
C ILE A 44 6.70 32.56 -2.02
N GLU A 45 6.81 33.03 -3.26
CA GLU A 45 8.03 33.67 -3.79
C GLU A 45 8.28 35.07 -3.20
N LYS A 46 7.22 35.81 -2.83
CA LYS A 46 7.34 37.10 -2.13
C LYS A 46 7.79 36.93 -0.67
N SER A 47 7.46 35.81 -0.03
CA SER A 47 7.90 35.51 1.34
C SER A 47 9.38 35.12 1.42
N ILE A 48 9.93 34.52 0.34
CA ILE A 48 11.34 34.11 0.25
C ILE A 48 12.29 35.31 0.03
N ALA A 49 11.78 36.47 -0.43
CA ALA A 49 12.59 37.67 -0.66
C ALA A 49 12.68 38.63 0.55
N MET A 50 11.93 38.43 1.65
CA MET A 50 11.86 39.36 2.78
C MET A 50 12.46 38.87 4.11
N GLN A 51 13.29 37.81 4.12
CA GLN A 51 13.98 37.34 5.33
C GLN A 51 15.51 37.17 5.21
N ARG A 52 16.17 37.94 4.34
CA ARG A 52 17.63 38.08 4.39
C ARG A 52 18.05 39.51 4.65
N LEU A 53 17.93 39.97 5.89
CA LEU A 53 18.74 41.06 6.43
C LEU A 53 18.79 40.91 7.97
N ARG A 54 19.92 40.45 8.49
CA ARG A 54 20.48 41.01 9.74
C ARG A 54 21.92 41.43 9.47
N PRO A 55 22.39 42.52 10.09
CA PRO A 55 23.60 43.23 9.68
C PRO A 55 24.83 42.67 10.39
N GLY A 56 25.95 42.61 9.66
CA GLY A 56 27.27 42.40 10.25
C GLY A 56 27.95 41.13 9.75
N GLU A 57 28.68 41.27 8.64
CA GLU A 57 30.02 40.68 8.38
C GLU A 57 30.35 40.91 6.90
N SER A 58 30.79 42.13 6.61
CA SER A 58 31.49 42.49 5.38
C SER A 58 32.97 42.47 5.71
N ALA A 59 33.71 41.45 5.26
CA ALA A 59 35.11 41.61 4.88
C ALA A 59 35.64 40.39 4.11
N ASN A 60 36.18 40.69 2.92
CA ASN A 60 37.25 39.96 2.22
C ASN A 60 36.89 38.74 1.36
N LEU A 61 36.11 39.01 0.30
CA LEU A 61 36.33 38.39 -1.01
C LEU A 61 37.40 39.19 -1.76
N LYS A 62 38.64 38.67 -1.83
CA LYS A 62 39.64 38.99 -2.86
C LYS A 62 40.78 37.96 -2.84
N LYS A 63 40.71 36.95 -3.72
CA LYS A 63 41.69 36.67 -4.79
C LYS A 63 41.44 35.28 -5.38
N LEU A 64 41.22 35.28 -6.69
CA LEU A 64 41.10 34.12 -7.58
C LEU A 64 42.47 33.48 -7.89
N ASN A 65 42.38 32.21 -8.30
CA ASN A 65 43.22 31.43 -9.22
C ASN A 65 44.63 31.06 -8.79
N VAL A 66 44.97 29.75 -8.87
CA VAL A 66 45.97 29.21 -9.83
C VAL A 66 45.70 27.70 -10.11
N SER A 67 45.76 27.42 -11.42
CA SER A 67 45.76 26.23 -12.28
C SER A 67 46.07 24.80 -11.80
N GLN A 68 45.43 23.88 -12.55
CA GLN A 68 45.86 22.53 -12.91
C GLN A 68 47.31 22.48 -13.46
N GLN A 69 48.15 21.58 -12.93
CA GLN A 69 49.17 20.78 -13.65
C GLN A 69 50.08 20.07 -12.63
N ALA A 70 50.18 18.74 -12.72
CA ALA A 70 51.44 17.97 -12.68
C ALA A 70 51.14 16.49 -12.37
N VAL A 71 51.02 15.71 -13.44
CA VAL A 71 51.23 14.26 -13.44
C VAL A 71 52.66 14.02 -13.97
N ALA A 72 53.36 13.05 -13.37
CA ALA A 72 54.61 12.41 -13.79
C ALA A 72 55.96 13.09 -13.48
N ALA A 73 56.63 12.58 -12.43
CA ALA A 73 58.02 12.08 -12.37
C ALA A 73 58.32 11.85 -10.86
N ALA A 74 59.01 10.83 -10.35
CA ALA A 74 59.99 9.93 -10.92
C ALA A 74 60.02 8.62 -10.11
N ALA A 75 60.27 7.52 -10.80
CA ALA A 75 60.75 6.29 -10.21
C ALA A 75 62.22 6.44 -9.78
N THR A 76 62.65 5.52 -8.91
CA THR A 76 64.03 5.14 -8.51
C THR A 76 64.52 5.70 -7.18
N THR A 77 64.28 4.99 -6.08
CA THR A 77 65.38 4.56 -5.16
C THR A 77 64.93 3.46 -4.19
N LYS A 78 65.89 2.61 -3.85
CA LYS A 78 65.78 1.31 -3.17
C LYS A 78 65.29 1.39 -1.72
N ALA A 79 64.67 0.30 -1.31
CA ALA A 79 64.16 0.00 0.02
C ALA A 79 65.23 0.09 1.12
N THR A 80 64.86 0.75 2.22
CA THR A 80 65.39 0.51 3.56
C THR A 80 64.22 0.57 4.54
N THR A 81 63.82 -0.59 5.05
CA THR A 81 62.72 -0.75 6.00
C THR A 81 63.16 -0.22 7.36
N THR A 82 62.65 0.94 7.76
CA THR A 82 62.66 1.40 9.15
C THR A 82 61.22 1.75 9.52
N ALA A 83 60.63 0.96 10.41
CA ALA A 83 59.27 1.16 10.88
C ALA A 83 59.22 2.41 11.76
N LEU A 84 58.61 3.48 11.25
CA LEU A 84 58.15 4.62 12.04
C LEU A 84 56.73 4.32 12.57
N PRO A 85 56.40 4.70 13.80
CA PRO A 85 55.08 4.47 14.37
C PRO A 85 54.02 5.20 13.54
N ALA A 86 52.93 4.49 13.23
CA ALA A 86 51.80 5.05 12.51
C ALA A 86 51.17 6.17 13.35
N GLU A 87 51.45 7.42 12.97
CA GLU A 87 50.56 8.52 13.34
C GLU A 87 49.21 8.25 12.69
N ALA A 88 48.24 7.92 13.53
CA ALA A 88 46.86 7.74 13.13
C ALA A 88 46.36 9.05 12.52
N VAL A 89 46.18 9.04 11.20
CA VAL A 89 45.38 10.06 10.52
C VAL A 89 43.94 9.86 11.01
N THR A 90 43.58 10.57 12.07
CA THR A 90 42.23 10.66 12.59
C THR A 90 41.42 11.53 11.62
N PHE A 91 40.66 10.88 10.74
CA PHE A 91 39.50 11.52 10.13
C PHE A 91 38.59 11.99 11.27
N PRO A 92 38.06 13.22 11.26
CA PRO A 92 37.10 13.62 12.28
C PRO A 92 35.88 12.70 12.15
N THR A 93 35.74 11.78 13.10
CA THR A 93 34.49 11.08 13.36
C THR A 93 33.49 12.18 13.65
N ALA A 94 32.61 12.48 12.69
CA ALA A 94 31.51 13.40 12.94
C ALA A 94 30.80 12.91 14.19
N ALA A 95 30.86 13.69 15.28
CA ALA A 95 30.28 13.33 16.55
C ALA A 95 28.79 13.05 16.32
N VAL A 96 28.33 11.86 16.75
CA VAL A 96 26.93 11.48 16.60
C VAL A 96 26.09 12.44 17.43
N ARG A 97 25.11 13.10 16.79
CA ARG A 97 24.27 14.12 17.42
C ARG A 97 23.22 13.49 18.34
N PRO A 98 22.80 14.20 19.41
CA PRO A 98 21.75 13.71 20.30
C PRO A 98 20.37 13.73 19.63
N TYR A 99 19.46 12.87 20.10
CA TYR A 99 18.09 12.77 19.57
C TYR A 99 17.27 14.07 19.70
N SER A 100 17.58 14.91 20.67
CA SER A 100 16.95 16.21 20.89
C SER A 100 17.18 17.18 19.74
N GLU A 101 18.29 17.05 19.01
CA GLU A 101 18.66 17.91 17.88
C GLU A 101 18.04 17.47 16.55
N VAL A 102 17.34 16.34 16.51
CA VAL A 102 16.64 15.92 15.29
C VAL A 102 15.63 17.01 14.90
N PRO A 103 15.71 17.56 13.67
CA PRO A 103 14.82 18.63 13.23
C PRO A 103 13.38 18.12 13.15
N GLY A 104 12.42 19.03 13.29
CA GLY A 104 11.01 18.70 13.22
C GLY A 104 10.13 19.82 13.76
N PRO A 105 8.80 19.68 13.65
CA PRO A 105 7.88 20.67 14.17
C PRO A 105 8.03 20.87 15.67
N TYR A 106 8.00 22.14 16.07
CA TYR A 106 8.10 22.52 17.48
C TYR A 106 6.92 21.91 18.27
N PRO A 107 7.20 21.15 19.36
CA PRO A 107 6.20 20.61 20.25
C PRO A 107 5.69 21.67 21.23
N LEU A 108 4.38 21.69 21.52
CA LEU A 108 3.84 22.51 22.62
C LEU A 108 4.16 21.87 23.97
N PRO A 109 4.29 22.66 25.05
CA PRO A 109 4.39 22.11 26.41
C PRO A 109 3.23 21.16 26.72
N LEU A 110 3.52 20.07 27.45
CA LEU A 110 2.58 19.03 27.93
C LEU A 110 1.91 18.15 26.86
N ILE A 111 1.55 18.69 25.70
CA ILE A 111 0.80 17.97 24.65
C ILE A 111 1.63 17.65 23.40
N GLY A 112 2.88 18.12 23.37
CA GLY A 112 3.85 17.88 22.30
C GLY A 112 3.33 18.26 20.93
N ASN A 113 3.45 17.36 19.94
CA ASN A 113 2.86 17.56 18.61
C ASN A 113 1.44 16.99 18.46
N SER A 114 0.84 16.45 19.52
CA SER A 114 -0.50 15.82 19.46
C SER A 114 -1.59 16.80 19.00
N TRP A 115 -1.48 18.07 19.37
CA TRP A 115 -2.43 19.12 18.97
C TRP A 115 -2.50 19.30 17.45
N ARG A 116 -1.43 18.98 16.72
CA ARG A 116 -1.41 19.10 15.26
C ARG A 116 -2.38 18.14 14.58
N PHE A 117 -2.70 17.02 15.22
CA PHE A 117 -3.68 16.05 14.73
C PHE A 117 -5.10 16.28 15.28
N ALA A 118 -5.31 17.32 16.08
CA ALA A 118 -6.60 17.63 16.67
C ALA A 118 -7.62 18.06 15.59
N PRO A 119 -8.89 17.63 15.68
CA PRO A 119 -9.86 17.82 14.59
C PRO A 119 -10.15 19.27 14.19
N LEU A 120 -10.14 20.21 15.14
CA LEU A 120 -10.60 21.59 14.93
C LEU A 120 -9.46 22.60 14.79
N ILE A 121 -8.35 22.38 15.49
CA ILE A 121 -7.23 23.33 15.58
C ILE A 121 -5.94 22.77 14.98
N GLY A 122 -5.92 21.48 14.63
CA GLY A 122 -4.75 20.79 14.15
C GLY A 122 -4.38 21.18 12.72
N THR A 123 -3.09 21.40 12.49
CA THR A 123 -2.55 21.69 11.16
C THR A 123 -2.38 20.43 10.30
N TYR A 124 -2.26 19.26 10.92
CA TYR A 124 -2.07 17.98 10.25
C TYR A 124 -3.38 17.21 10.18
N LYS A 125 -3.95 17.18 8.98
CA LYS A 125 -5.18 16.42 8.70
C LYS A 125 -4.82 14.98 8.35
N ILE A 126 -5.48 14.02 9.01
CA ILE A 126 -5.30 12.59 8.75
C ILE A 126 -5.70 12.17 7.33
N SER A 127 -6.54 12.96 6.65
CA SER A 127 -6.92 12.79 5.24
C SER A 127 -5.83 13.23 4.26
N ASP A 128 -4.86 14.01 4.73
CA ASP A 128 -3.84 14.68 3.91
C ASP A 128 -2.42 14.28 4.34
N LEU A 129 -2.24 13.04 4.80
CA LEU A 129 -0.95 12.55 5.29
C LEU A 129 0.15 12.60 4.22
N ASP A 130 -0.21 12.44 2.95
CA ASP A 130 0.67 12.66 1.81
C ASP A 130 1.27 14.08 1.83
N LYS A 131 0.43 15.10 2.04
CA LYS A 131 0.84 16.51 2.10
C LYS A 131 1.67 16.77 3.36
N VAL A 132 1.26 16.21 4.50
CA VAL A 132 2.01 16.34 5.77
C VAL A 132 3.42 15.77 5.63
N MET A 133 3.58 14.57 5.06
CA MET A 133 4.91 13.99 4.87
C MET A 133 5.75 14.82 3.89
N ASN A 134 5.15 15.35 2.83
CA ASN A 134 5.86 16.24 1.91
C ASN A 134 6.28 17.56 2.59
N GLU A 135 5.41 18.16 3.40
CA GLU A 135 5.72 19.37 4.18
C GLU A 135 6.89 19.11 5.15
N LEU A 136 6.88 17.97 5.85
CA LEU A 136 7.99 17.59 6.74
C LEU A 136 9.31 17.47 5.97
N HIS A 137 9.28 16.88 4.78
CA HIS A 137 10.47 16.76 3.93
C HIS A 137 10.98 18.13 3.46
N VAL A 138 10.09 18.99 2.95
CA VAL A 138 10.46 20.32 2.44
C VAL A 138 11.02 21.22 3.55
N ASN A 139 10.42 21.19 4.74
CA ASN A 139 10.77 22.10 5.83
C ASN A 139 11.96 21.63 6.68
N TYR A 140 12.19 20.31 6.78
CA TYR A 140 13.22 19.74 7.67
C TYR A 140 14.27 18.89 6.94
N GLY A 141 14.10 18.66 5.63
CA GLY A 141 15.06 17.98 4.77
C GLY A 141 15.00 16.45 4.86
N LYS A 142 16.16 15.82 5.04
CA LYS A 142 16.35 14.36 4.95
C LYS A 142 15.74 13.56 6.11
N MET A 143 15.39 14.22 7.21
CA MET A 143 14.82 13.57 8.39
C MET A 143 13.98 14.56 9.19
N ALA A 144 12.87 14.12 9.77
CA ALA A 144 12.03 14.94 10.63
C ALA A 144 11.44 14.14 11.80
N LYS A 145 11.45 14.68 13.01
CA LYS A 145 10.84 14.08 14.20
C LYS A 145 9.54 14.79 14.55
N VAL A 146 8.44 14.03 14.62
CA VAL A 146 7.18 14.47 15.21
C VAL A 146 7.05 13.80 16.58
N GLY A 147 7.53 14.50 17.61
CA GLY A 147 7.63 13.95 18.97
C GLY A 147 6.60 14.47 19.96
N GLY A 148 6.54 13.82 21.13
CA GLY A 148 5.64 14.19 22.22
C GLY A 148 4.17 13.86 21.92
N LEU A 149 3.93 12.73 21.25
CA LEU A 149 2.59 12.29 20.90
C LEU A 149 1.95 11.56 22.09
N ILE A 150 0.78 12.01 22.52
CA ILE A 150 0.08 11.44 23.68
C ILE A 150 -0.36 10.01 23.33
N GLY A 151 0.17 9.04 24.08
CA GLY A 151 -0.17 7.63 23.95
C GLY A 151 0.49 6.90 22.76
N HIS A 152 1.45 7.55 22.10
CA HIS A 152 2.20 7.05 20.96
C HIS A 152 3.70 7.31 21.11
N PRO A 153 4.58 6.43 20.61
CA PRO A 153 6.00 6.75 20.48
C PRO A 153 6.25 7.92 19.52
N ASP A 154 7.43 8.52 19.60
CA ASP A 154 7.85 9.51 18.62
C ASP A 154 7.88 8.92 17.21
N LEU A 155 7.42 9.70 16.23
CA LEU A 155 7.48 9.36 14.82
C LEU A 155 8.72 10.04 14.20
N LEU A 156 9.66 9.24 13.73
CA LEU A 156 10.86 9.69 13.03
C LEU A 156 10.73 9.42 11.54
N PHE A 157 10.43 10.44 10.74
CA PHE A 157 10.34 10.35 9.29
C PHE A 157 11.73 10.43 8.67
N VAL A 158 12.13 9.40 7.93
CA VAL A 158 13.39 9.35 7.19
C VAL A 158 13.08 9.49 5.71
N PHE A 159 13.64 10.53 5.07
CA PHE A 159 13.48 10.83 3.65
C PHE A 159 14.76 10.54 2.84
N ASP A 160 15.88 10.28 3.52
CA ASP A 160 17.12 9.86 2.85
C ASP A 160 17.00 8.42 2.34
N GLY A 161 16.90 8.26 1.01
CA GLY A 161 16.79 6.98 0.33
C GLY A 161 17.99 6.04 0.53
N ASP A 162 19.19 6.57 0.73
CA ASP A 162 20.38 5.76 0.99
C ASP A 162 20.35 5.22 2.41
N GLU A 163 19.91 6.03 3.36
CA GLU A 163 19.73 5.59 4.74
C GLU A 163 18.60 4.57 4.88
N ILE A 164 17.48 4.79 4.19
CA ILE A 164 16.39 3.80 4.09
C ILE A 164 16.93 2.47 3.55
N ARG A 165 17.69 2.50 2.45
CA ARG A 165 18.33 1.30 1.89
C ARG A 165 19.23 0.61 2.92
N ASN A 166 20.04 1.37 3.67
CA ASN A 166 20.93 0.84 4.69
C ASN A 166 20.17 0.19 5.84
N ILE A 167 19.08 0.78 6.30
CA ILE A 167 18.21 0.23 7.34
C ILE A 167 17.62 -1.11 6.88
N PHE A 168 17.05 -1.17 5.67
CA PHE A 168 16.48 -2.41 5.13
C PHE A 168 17.53 -3.49 4.86
N LYS A 169 18.77 -3.14 4.52
CA LYS A 169 19.88 -4.10 4.37
C LYS A 169 20.29 -4.75 5.71
N LYS A 170 20.13 -4.02 6.82
CA LYS A 170 20.47 -4.46 8.17
C LYS A 170 19.25 -5.00 8.93
N GLU A 171 18.14 -5.23 8.24
CA GLU A 171 16.89 -5.66 8.86
C GLU A 171 17.03 -7.03 9.54
N GLU A 172 16.53 -7.10 10.77
CA GLU A 172 16.51 -8.32 11.57
C GLU A 172 15.54 -9.37 11.01
N ALA A 173 15.72 -10.64 11.41
CA ALA A 173 14.84 -11.77 11.04
C ALA A 173 13.35 -11.51 11.31
N MET A 174 13.06 -10.82 12.42
CA MET A 174 11.71 -10.48 12.86
C MET A 174 11.51 -8.96 12.90
N PRO A 175 11.27 -8.31 11.76
CA PRO A 175 11.11 -6.86 11.73
C PRO A 175 9.87 -6.44 12.54
N HIS A 176 10.09 -5.59 13.54
CA HIS A 176 8.99 -5.02 14.32
C HIS A 176 8.44 -3.80 13.60
N ARG A 177 7.15 -3.80 13.27
CA ARG A 177 6.48 -2.63 12.70
C ARG A 177 5.81 -1.81 13.81
N PRO A 178 5.50 -0.52 13.59
CA PRO A 178 4.57 0.20 14.44
C PRO A 178 3.33 -0.66 14.61
N SER A 179 3.07 -1.07 15.85
CA SER A 179 1.91 -1.89 16.14
C SER A 179 0.66 -1.11 15.72
N MET A 180 -0.42 -1.82 15.37
CA MET A 180 -1.76 -1.23 15.28
C MET A 180 -2.48 -1.51 16.61
N PRO A 181 -2.29 -0.69 17.67
CA PRO A 181 -2.94 -0.87 18.96
C PRO A 181 -4.42 -1.22 18.88
N SER A 182 -5.19 -0.60 17.99
CA SER A 182 -6.63 -0.87 17.87
C SER A 182 -6.91 -2.31 17.42
N LEU A 183 -6.19 -2.78 16.39
CA LEU A 183 -6.33 -4.14 15.89
C LEU A 183 -5.75 -5.18 16.85
N ARG A 184 -4.64 -4.86 17.52
CA ARG A 184 -4.06 -5.71 18.57
C ARG A 184 -5.05 -5.91 19.72
N HIS A 185 -5.70 -4.83 20.16
CA HIS A 185 -6.72 -4.89 21.21
C HIS A 185 -7.95 -5.68 20.75
N TYR A 186 -8.42 -5.47 19.51
CA TYR A 186 -9.51 -6.26 18.93
C TYR A 186 -9.20 -7.77 18.93
N LYS A 187 -8.06 -8.18 18.37
CA LYS A 187 -7.68 -9.59 18.24
C LYS A 187 -7.30 -10.23 19.58
N GLY A 188 -6.52 -9.52 20.40
CA GLY A 188 -5.88 -10.05 21.60
C GLY A 188 -6.74 -9.97 22.86
N ASP A 189 -7.65 -8.99 22.95
CA ASP A 189 -8.44 -8.75 24.16
C ASP A 189 -9.94 -8.96 23.89
N LEU A 190 -10.51 -8.29 22.87
CA LEU A 190 -11.96 -8.28 22.64
C LEU A 190 -12.50 -9.55 21.97
N ARG A 191 -11.70 -10.16 21.08
CA ARG A 191 -12.01 -11.39 20.34
C ARG A 191 -10.97 -12.48 20.61
N ARG A 192 -10.42 -12.48 21.83
CA ARG A 192 -9.42 -13.46 22.25
C ARG A 192 -9.94 -14.90 22.19
N ASP A 193 -11.24 -15.09 22.47
CA ASP A 193 -11.95 -16.35 22.32
C ASP A 193 -11.85 -16.90 20.89
N PHE A 194 -11.96 -16.03 19.89
CA PHE A 194 -11.82 -16.41 18.49
C PHE A 194 -10.36 -16.57 18.06
N PHE A 195 -9.51 -15.55 18.21
CA PHE A 195 -8.12 -15.58 17.70
C PHE A 195 -7.19 -16.43 18.57
N GLY A 196 -7.30 -16.33 19.90
CA GLY A 196 -6.41 -17.01 20.84
C GLY A 196 -4.94 -16.68 20.56
N ASP A 197 -4.11 -17.72 20.42
CA ASP A 197 -2.69 -17.56 20.08
C ASP A 197 -2.41 -17.39 18.58
N VAL A 198 -3.42 -17.59 17.74
CA VAL A 198 -3.32 -17.47 16.29
C VAL A 198 -3.93 -16.13 15.89
N ALA A 199 -3.12 -15.06 15.90
CA ALA A 199 -3.60 -13.71 15.60
C ALA A 199 -3.38 -13.30 14.12
N GLY A 200 -2.71 -14.14 13.33
CA GLY A 200 -2.45 -13.90 11.90
C GLY A 200 -1.19 -13.07 11.64
N LEU A 201 -1.11 -12.51 10.43
CA LEU A 201 0.02 -11.72 9.93
C LEU A 201 -0.13 -10.21 10.20
N ILE A 202 -1.36 -9.72 10.36
CA ILE A 202 -1.66 -8.28 10.42
C ILE A 202 -1.84 -7.84 11.87
N GLY A 203 -1.06 -6.83 12.28
CA GLY A 203 -1.13 -6.24 13.62
C GLY A 203 -0.47 -7.09 14.72
N VAL A 204 0.35 -8.06 14.35
CA VAL A 204 1.01 -9.02 15.25
C VAL A 204 2.51 -9.06 14.98
N HIS A 205 3.33 -9.24 16.02
CA HIS A 205 4.79 -9.27 15.94
C HIS A 205 5.40 -10.33 16.88
N GLY A 206 6.70 -10.58 16.73
CA GLY A 206 7.46 -11.49 17.58
C GLY A 206 7.26 -12.97 17.26
N PRO A 207 7.58 -13.89 18.20
CA PRO A 207 7.62 -15.32 17.92
C PRO A 207 6.30 -15.92 17.39
N LYS A 208 5.15 -15.42 17.86
CA LYS A 208 3.83 -15.87 17.36
C LYS A 208 3.62 -15.51 15.89
N TRP A 209 4.05 -14.31 15.50
CA TRP A 209 3.99 -13.87 14.10
C TRP A 209 4.97 -14.67 13.24
N GLU A 210 6.18 -14.91 13.72
CA GLU A 210 7.18 -15.70 13.00
C GLU A 210 6.71 -17.13 12.77
N ALA A 211 6.20 -17.80 13.81
CA ALA A 211 5.65 -19.15 13.71
C ALA A 211 4.50 -19.21 12.70
N PHE A 212 3.54 -18.26 12.77
CA PHE A 212 2.46 -18.17 11.78
C PHE A 212 3.01 -17.98 10.36
N ARG A 213 3.99 -17.07 10.19
CA ARG A 213 4.56 -16.73 8.89
C ARG A 213 5.32 -17.88 8.26
N GLN A 214 6.12 -18.62 9.03
CA GLN A 214 6.88 -19.77 8.55
C GLN A 214 5.97 -20.85 7.96
N GLU A 215 4.83 -21.12 8.61
CA GLU A 215 3.84 -22.10 8.14
C GLU A 215 3.19 -21.70 6.80
N VAL A 216 2.88 -20.41 6.62
CA VAL A 216 2.08 -19.96 5.46
C VAL A 216 2.93 -19.47 4.29
N GLN A 217 4.14 -18.97 4.52
CA GLN A 217 4.91 -18.23 3.49
C GLN A 217 5.28 -19.10 2.28
N HIS A 218 5.68 -20.36 2.52
CA HIS A 218 6.09 -21.28 1.46
C HIS A 218 4.91 -21.71 0.60
N ILE A 219 3.69 -21.59 1.10
CA ILE A 219 2.48 -21.86 0.37
C ILE A 219 2.08 -20.64 -0.46
N LEU A 220 2.10 -19.45 0.13
CA LEU A 220 1.61 -18.21 -0.50
C LEU A 220 2.58 -17.61 -1.52
N LEU A 221 3.87 -17.54 -1.19
CA LEU A 221 4.82 -16.66 -1.88
C LEU A 221 5.68 -17.38 -2.94
N GLN A 222 5.52 -18.70 -3.08
CA GLN A 222 6.26 -19.45 -4.09
C GLN A 222 5.75 -19.12 -5.49
N PRO A 223 6.63 -18.73 -6.44
CA PRO A 223 6.22 -18.45 -7.81
C PRO A 223 5.48 -19.63 -8.46
N GLN A 224 5.86 -20.87 -8.13
CA GLN A 224 5.19 -22.06 -8.66
C GLN A 224 3.75 -22.20 -8.18
N THR A 225 3.45 -21.80 -6.94
CA THR A 225 2.08 -21.77 -6.42
C THR A 225 1.27 -20.65 -7.06
N ALA A 226 1.86 -19.46 -7.23
CA ALA A 226 1.18 -18.32 -7.84
C ALA A 226 0.71 -18.62 -9.28
N LYS A 227 1.51 -19.35 -10.06
CA LYS A 227 1.18 -19.71 -11.46
C LYS A 227 -0.08 -20.56 -11.58
N LYS A 228 -0.37 -21.41 -10.59
CA LYS A 228 -1.57 -22.27 -10.59
C LYS A 228 -2.86 -21.44 -10.57
N TYR A 229 -2.80 -20.20 -10.10
CA TYR A 229 -3.94 -19.30 -10.04
C TYR A 229 -4.15 -18.46 -11.30
N ILE A 230 -3.28 -18.58 -12.34
CA ILE A 230 -3.45 -17.82 -13.58
C ILE A 230 -4.78 -18.16 -14.27
N PRO A 231 -5.11 -19.43 -14.57
CA PRO A 231 -6.38 -19.77 -15.23
C PRO A 231 -7.62 -19.26 -14.48
N PRO A 232 -7.80 -19.53 -13.17
CA PRO A 232 -9.01 -19.08 -12.48
C PRO A 232 -9.10 -17.56 -12.32
N LEU A 233 -7.98 -16.84 -12.29
CA LEU A 233 -7.98 -15.38 -12.33
C LEU A 233 -8.33 -14.86 -13.72
N ASN A 234 -7.90 -15.55 -14.78
CA ASN A 234 -8.26 -15.21 -16.15
C ASN A 234 -9.76 -15.39 -16.42
N ASP A 235 -10.39 -16.42 -15.86
CA ASP A 235 -11.84 -16.63 -15.95
C ASP A 235 -12.60 -15.43 -15.35
N ILE A 236 -12.18 -14.99 -14.15
CA ILE A 236 -12.77 -13.84 -13.47
C ILE A 236 -12.52 -12.54 -14.24
N ALA A 237 -11.31 -12.36 -14.78
CA ALA A 237 -11.00 -11.20 -15.61
C ALA A 237 -11.88 -11.18 -16.87
N SER A 238 -12.09 -12.32 -17.52
CA SER A 238 -12.93 -12.45 -18.72
C SER A 238 -14.40 -12.12 -18.42
N GLU A 239 -14.94 -12.64 -17.32
CA GLU A 239 -16.29 -12.31 -16.86
C GLU A 239 -16.42 -10.81 -16.53
N PHE A 240 -15.41 -10.23 -15.89
CA PHE A 240 -15.36 -8.80 -15.61
C PHE A 240 -15.31 -7.95 -16.88
N MET A 241 -14.59 -8.39 -17.92
CA MET A 241 -14.57 -7.72 -19.23
C MET A 241 -15.95 -7.74 -19.89
N GLY A 242 -16.66 -8.87 -19.86
CA GLY A 242 -18.05 -8.94 -20.34
C GLY A 242 -18.98 -8.00 -19.56
N ARG A 243 -18.79 -7.89 -18.24
CA ARG A 243 -19.53 -6.93 -17.41
C ARG A 243 -19.21 -5.47 -17.78
N ILE A 244 -17.94 -5.16 -18.05
CA ILE A 244 -17.52 -3.82 -18.51
C ILE A 244 -18.25 -3.44 -19.80
N GLU A 245 -18.40 -4.36 -20.75
CA GLU A 245 -19.15 -4.11 -21.99
C GLU A 245 -20.63 -3.80 -21.72
N LEU A 246 -21.26 -4.52 -20.80
CA LEU A 246 -22.66 -4.31 -20.42
C LEU A 246 -22.91 -3.03 -19.60
N MET A 247 -21.88 -2.51 -18.92
CA MET A 247 -22.00 -1.31 -18.07
C MET A 247 -21.81 0.01 -18.83
N ARG A 248 -21.35 -0.05 -20.09
CA ARG A 248 -21.14 1.16 -20.89
C ARG A 248 -22.47 1.83 -21.21
N ASP A 249 -22.49 3.16 -21.08
CA ASP A 249 -23.62 3.96 -21.54
C ASP A 249 -23.58 4.16 -23.07
N GLU A 250 -24.52 4.96 -23.58
CA GLU A 250 -24.63 5.29 -25.00
C GLU A 250 -23.39 6.00 -25.59
N LYS A 251 -22.47 6.49 -24.74
CA LYS A 251 -21.23 7.17 -25.11
C LYS A 251 -19.99 6.30 -24.92
N ASP A 252 -20.17 5.00 -24.67
CA ASP A 252 -19.09 4.07 -24.30
C ASP A 252 -18.38 4.45 -22.98
N GLU A 253 -19.05 5.21 -22.09
CA GLU A 253 -18.49 5.61 -20.80
C GLU A 253 -18.87 4.64 -19.68
N LEU A 254 -17.94 4.42 -18.75
CA LEU A 254 -18.16 3.61 -17.56
C LEU A 254 -18.77 4.44 -16.43
N PRO A 255 -19.44 3.82 -15.44
CA PRO A 255 -20.03 4.52 -14.31
C PRO A 255 -19.01 5.38 -13.55
N ALA A 256 -19.44 6.56 -13.07
CA ALA A 256 -18.58 7.49 -12.33
C ALA A 256 -17.91 6.85 -11.09
N ASN A 257 -18.53 5.83 -10.51
CA ASN A 257 -18.02 5.07 -9.37
C ASN A 257 -17.33 3.75 -9.78
N PHE A 258 -16.70 3.67 -10.96
CA PHE A 258 -16.07 2.46 -11.49
C PHE A 258 -15.07 1.77 -10.53
N LEU A 259 -14.45 2.51 -9.59
CA LEU A 259 -13.63 1.92 -8.53
C LEU A 259 -14.38 0.86 -7.72
N HIS A 260 -15.69 1.04 -7.51
CA HIS A 260 -16.53 0.06 -6.82
C HIS A 260 -16.62 -1.27 -7.58
N GLU A 261 -16.67 -1.24 -8.91
CA GLU A 261 -16.65 -2.44 -9.73
C GLU A 261 -15.29 -3.14 -9.68
N LEU A 262 -14.20 -2.39 -9.54
CA LEU A 262 -12.87 -2.96 -9.29
C LEU A 262 -12.78 -3.63 -7.91
N TYR A 263 -13.45 -3.11 -6.87
CA TYR A 263 -13.55 -3.80 -5.58
C TYR A 263 -14.25 -5.15 -5.70
N LYS A 264 -15.31 -5.25 -6.50
CA LYS A 264 -16.00 -6.52 -6.77
C LYS A 264 -15.08 -7.51 -7.50
N TRP A 265 -14.36 -7.04 -8.53
CA TRP A 265 -13.38 -7.85 -9.25
C TRP A 265 -12.25 -8.38 -8.34
N ALA A 266 -11.69 -7.52 -7.49
CA ALA A 266 -10.64 -7.93 -6.56
C ALA A 266 -11.16 -8.88 -5.48
N LEU A 267 -12.37 -8.65 -4.95
CA LEU A 267 -13.00 -9.54 -3.97
C LEU A 267 -13.27 -10.92 -4.57
N GLU A 268 -13.82 -10.99 -5.78
CA GLU A 268 -14.06 -12.26 -6.48
C GLU A 268 -12.74 -13.00 -6.72
N SER A 269 -11.69 -12.27 -7.14
CA SER A 269 -10.34 -12.81 -7.36
C SER A 269 -9.73 -13.39 -6.08
N VAL A 270 -9.80 -12.64 -4.97
CA VAL A 270 -9.33 -13.10 -3.66
C VAL A 270 -10.14 -14.29 -3.18
N GLY A 271 -11.46 -14.29 -3.33
CA GLY A 271 -12.33 -15.41 -2.95
C GLY A 271 -12.01 -16.69 -3.73
N ARG A 272 -11.76 -16.56 -5.03
CA ARG A 272 -11.37 -17.68 -5.88
C ARG A 272 -10.02 -18.28 -5.50
N VAL A 273 -9.02 -17.45 -5.21
CA VAL A 273 -7.66 -17.90 -4.87
C VAL A 273 -7.59 -18.43 -3.44
N SER A 274 -8.23 -17.76 -2.49
CA SER A 274 -8.18 -18.11 -1.07
C SER A 274 -9.08 -19.27 -0.70
N LEU A 275 -10.30 -19.35 -1.29
CA LEU A 275 -11.36 -20.29 -0.88
C LEU A 275 -11.85 -21.24 -2.00
N ASP A 276 -11.33 -21.16 -3.24
CA ASP A 276 -11.88 -21.92 -4.39
C ASP A 276 -13.40 -21.71 -4.53
N THR A 277 -13.87 -20.49 -4.22
CA THR A 277 -15.29 -20.14 -4.17
C THR A 277 -15.57 -18.91 -5.01
N ARG A 278 -16.66 -18.97 -5.78
CA ARG A 278 -17.25 -17.82 -6.45
C ARG A 278 -18.17 -17.10 -5.47
N LEU A 279 -17.91 -15.83 -5.20
CA LEU A 279 -18.67 -15.03 -4.24
C LEU A 279 -19.89 -14.35 -4.88
N GLY A 280 -19.97 -14.41 -6.21
CA GLY A 280 -21.05 -13.81 -6.98
C GLY A 280 -20.95 -12.28 -7.04
N CYS A 281 -19.77 -11.70 -6.82
CA CYS A 281 -19.60 -10.24 -6.86
C CYS A 281 -19.84 -9.67 -8.25
N LEU A 282 -19.59 -10.47 -9.28
CA LEU A 282 -19.66 -10.07 -10.69
C LEU A 282 -20.98 -10.45 -11.37
N SER A 283 -21.86 -11.22 -10.71
CA SER A 283 -23.15 -11.61 -11.29
C SER A 283 -24.03 -10.38 -11.57
N PRO A 284 -24.98 -10.46 -12.51
CA PRO A 284 -25.92 -9.38 -12.80
C PRO A 284 -26.70 -8.93 -11.55
N GLU A 285 -27.10 -9.88 -10.70
CA GLU A 285 -27.84 -9.64 -9.46
C GLU A 285 -26.93 -9.10 -8.34
N GLY A 286 -25.62 -9.30 -8.45
CA GLY A 286 -24.65 -9.02 -7.41
C GLY A 286 -24.78 -9.96 -6.19
N SER A 287 -24.05 -9.62 -5.13
CA SER A 287 -24.04 -10.38 -3.88
C SER A 287 -24.06 -9.39 -2.71
N GLU A 288 -25.13 -9.45 -1.91
CA GLU A 288 -25.29 -8.61 -0.71
C GLU A 288 -24.16 -8.88 0.29
N GLU A 289 -23.79 -10.16 0.47
CA GLU A 289 -22.66 -10.54 1.33
C GLU A 289 -21.35 -9.94 0.84
N ALA A 290 -21.11 -9.94 -0.48
CA ALA A 290 -19.91 -9.35 -1.07
C ALA A 290 -19.86 -7.83 -0.86
N GLN A 291 -21.00 -7.14 -1.04
CA GLN A 291 -21.09 -5.71 -0.79
C GLN A 291 -20.81 -5.38 0.68
N GLN A 292 -21.38 -6.14 1.62
CA GLN A 292 -21.12 -5.98 3.06
C GLN A 292 -19.64 -6.21 3.41
N ILE A 293 -18.96 -7.18 2.77
CA ILE A 293 -17.52 -7.37 2.93
C ILE A 293 -16.74 -6.12 2.48
N ILE A 294 -17.04 -5.59 1.28
CA ILE A 294 -16.36 -4.40 0.73
C ILE A 294 -16.57 -3.19 1.65
N GLU A 295 -17.81 -2.96 2.11
CA GLU A 295 -18.14 -1.86 3.02
C GLU A 295 -17.45 -1.98 4.38
N ALA A 296 -17.36 -3.19 4.93
CA ALA A 296 -16.64 -3.45 6.17
C ALA A 296 -15.13 -3.20 6.03
N ILE A 297 -14.52 -3.64 4.94
CA ILE A 297 -13.10 -3.40 4.62
C ILE A 297 -12.84 -1.89 4.49
N ASN A 298 -13.67 -1.17 3.75
CA ASN A 298 -13.55 0.28 3.59
C ASN A 298 -13.69 1.00 4.95
N THR A 299 -14.68 0.60 5.76
CA THR A 299 -14.87 1.17 7.11
C THR A 299 -13.66 0.92 8.01
N PHE A 300 -13.07 -0.28 7.94
CA PHE A 300 -11.82 -0.60 8.64
C PHE A 300 -10.70 0.36 8.23
N PHE A 301 -10.42 0.51 6.93
CA PHE A 301 -9.33 1.36 6.46
C PHE A 301 -9.55 2.85 6.77
N TRP A 302 -10.79 3.35 6.68
CA TRP A 302 -11.10 4.74 7.04
C TRP A 302 -11.01 5.02 8.54
N ALA A 303 -11.26 4.02 9.40
CA ALA A 303 -11.15 4.19 10.84
C ALA A 303 -9.71 4.11 11.35
N VAL A 304 -8.80 3.39 10.67
CA VAL A 304 -7.42 3.18 11.15
C VAL A 304 -6.65 4.49 11.37
N PRO A 305 -6.57 5.44 10.43
CA PRO A 305 -5.84 6.70 10.65
C PRO A 305 -6.37 7.50 11.84
N GLU A 306 -7.69 7.48 12.05
CA GLU A 306 -8.34 8.12 13.20
C GLU A 306 -7.92 7.47 14.52
N LEU A 307 -7.84 6.14 14.58
CA LEU A 307 -7.54 5.39 15.80
C LEU A 307 -6.04 5.35 16.14
N GLU A 308 -5.18 5.40 15.12
CA GLU A 308 -3.74 5.20 15.29
C GLU A 308 -2.93 6.50 15.29
N LEU A 309 -3.45 7.62 14.75
CA LEU A 309 -2.70 8.89 14.71
C LEU A 309 -3.23 9.96 15.67
N ARG A 310 -4.51 9.92 16.02
CA ARG A 310 -5.06 10.85 17.03
C ARG A 310 -4.73 10.37 18.43
N MET A 311 -4.98 11.26 19.39
CA MET A 311 -4.94 10.90 20.81
C MET A 311 -5.83 9.66 21.04
N PRO A 312 -5.32 8.60 21.70
CA PRO A 312 -5.99 7.31 21.74
C PRO A 312 -7.11 7.27 22.80
N LEU A 313 -8.07 8.19 22.71
CA LEU A 313 -9.23 8.28 23.60
C LEU A 313 -10.07 7.00 23.59
N TRP A 314 -10.00 6.24 22.50
CA TRP A 314 -10.65 4.94 22.37
C TRP A 314 -10.19 3.91 23.40
N ARG A 315 -8.98 4.06 23.97
CA ARG A 315 -8.46 3.19 25.04
C ARG A 315 -9.19 3.38 26.37
N VAL A 316 -9.87 4.52 26.56
CA VAL A 316 -10.60 4.88 27.79
C VAL A 316 -12.10 4.86 27.56
N TYR A 317 -12.55 5.36 26.41
CA TYR A 317 -13.97 5.41 26.04
C TYR A 317 -14.15 4.97 24.58
N PRO A 318 -15.06 4.03 24.26
CA PRO A 318 -15.20 3.51 22.90
C PRO A 318 -15.76 4.59 21.96
N THR A 319 -14.89 5.34 21.29
CA THR A 319 -15.26 6.44 20.39
C THR A 319 -16.12 5.96 19.21
N LYS A 320 -16.78 6.88 18.48
CA LYS A 320 -17.57 6.53 17.29
C LYS A 320 -16.73 5.76 16.26
N ALA A 321 -15.50 6.20 16.02
CA ALA A 321 -14.57 5.55 15.10
C ALA A 321 -14.24 4.12 15.58
N TYR A 322 -13.96 3.94 16.88
CA TYR A 322 -13.63 2.63 17.43
C TYR A 322 -14.82 1.67 17.40
N ARG A 323 -16.03 2.14 17.73
CA ARG A 323 -17.25 1.32 17.62
C ARG A 323 -17.53 0.91 16.17
N SER A 324 -17.35 1.82 15.22
CA SER A 324 -17.50 1.52 13.79
C SER A 324 -16.47 0.50 13.32
N PHE A 325 -15.21 0.64 13.76
CA PHE A 325 -14.12 -0.28 13.47
C PHE A 325 -14.41 -1.70 13.98
N VAL A 326 -14.81 -1.84 15.25
CA VAL A 326 -15.16 -3.14 15.85
C VAL A 326 -16.35 -3.76 15.12
N LYS A 327 -17.43 -3.00 14.89
CA LYS A 327 -18.61 -3.49 14.16
C LYS A 327 -18.24 -4.00 12.77
N ALA A 328 -17.42 -3.25 12.04
CA ALA A 328 -16.97 -3.64 10.70
C ALA A 328 -16.17 -4.95 10.73
N LEU A 329 -15.21 -5.08 11.66
CA LEU A 329 -14.42 -6.30 11.80
C LEU A 329 -15.25 -7.52 12.22
N ASP A 330 -16.23 -7.34 13.10
CA ASP A 330 -17.16 -8.41 13.50
C ASP A 330 -18.02 -8.88 12.32
N GLN A 331 -18.63 -7.95 11.59
CA GLN A 331 -19.43 -8.25 10.40
C GLN A 331 -18.60 -8.95 9.33
N PHE A 332 -17.42 -8.40 9.03
CA PHE A 332 -16.44 -8.99 8.12
C PHE A 332 -16.08 -10.43 8.53
N THR A 333 -15.69 -10.62 9.79
CA THR A 333 -15.28 -11.94 10.31
C THR A 333 -16.42 -12.94 10.19
N ALA A 334 -17.64 -12.56 10.57
CA ALA A 334 -18.80 -13.44 10.51
C ALA A 334 -19.11 -13.91 9.07
N ILE A 335 -19.14 -12.98 8.10
CA ILE A 335 -19.46 -13.31 6.70
C ILE A 335 -18.34 -14.14 6.07
N CYS A 336 -17.08 -13.76 6.28
CA CYS A 336 -15.95 -14.53 5.74
C CYS A 336 -15.87 -15.93 6.35
N MET A 337 -16.08 -16.08 7.66
CA MET A 337 -16.05 -17.38 8.33
C MET A 337 -17.15 -18.32 7.84
N LYS A 338 -18.34 -17.80 7.50
CA LYS A 338 -19.40 -18.57 6.85
C LYS A 338 -18.92 -19.20 5.54
N ASN A 339 -18.23 -18.42 4.71
CA ASN A 339 -17.73 -18.90 3.42
C ASN A 339 -16.51 -19.82 3.56
N ILE A 340 -15.58 -19.51 4.47
CA ILE A 340 -14.45 -20.36 4.82
C ILE A 340 -14.93 -21.74 5.31
N GLY A 341 -15.92 -21.77 6.21
CA GLY A 341 -16.49 -23.02 6.72
C GLY A 341 -17.05 -23.89 5.61
N LYS A 342 -17.89 -23.33 4.72
CA LYS A 342 -18.42 -24.04 3.54
C LYS A 342 -17.33 -24.64 2.67
N THR A 343 -16.25 -23.89 2.41
CA THR A 343 -15.11 -24.39 1.63
C THR A 343 -14.45 -25.58 2.30
N MET A 344 -14.16 -25.47 3.60
CA MET A 344 -13.49 -26.54 4.31
C MET A 344 -14.37 -27.80 4.43
N ASP A 345 -15.66 -27.63 4.73
CA ASP A 345 -16.60 -28.75 4.83
C ASP A 345 -16.79 -29.47 3.48
N LYS A 346 -16.78 -28.71 2.36
CA LYS A 346 -16.80 -29.29 1.02
C LYS A 346 -15.52 -30.07 0.71
N ALA A 347 -14.36 -29.54 1.10
CA ALA A 347 -13.08 -30.23 0.90
C ALA A 347 -13.05 -31.56 1.69
N ASP A 348 -13.51 -31.56 2.95
CA ASP A 348 -13.60 -32.77 3.78
C ASP A 348 -14.55 -33.80 3.13
N ALA A 349 -15.69 -33.35 2.59
CA ALA A 349 -16.65 -34.22 1.90
C ALA A 349 -16.11 -34.80 0.59
N ASP A 350 -15.36 -34.02 -0.19
CA ASP A 350 -14.74 -34.47 -1.43
C ASP A 350 -13.63 -35.51 -1.13
N GLU A 351 -12.81 -35.27 -0.11
CA GLU A 351 -11.79 -36.22 0.35
C GLU A 351 -12.41 -37.54 0.83
N ALA A 352 -13.48 -37.48 1.63
CA ALA A 352 -14.21 -38.66 2.09
C ALA A 352 -14.84 -39.48 0.94
N ARG A 353 -15.13 -38.85 -0.20
CA ARG A 353 -15.62 -39.51 -1.43
C ARG A 353 -14.51 -40.03 -2.33
N GLY A 354 -13.23 -39.83 -1.97
CA GLY A 354 -12.09 -40.17 -2.82
C GLY A 354 -11.95 -39.29 -4.05
N LEU A 355 -12.59 -38.12 -4.07
CA LEU A 355 -12.46 -37.14 -5.16
C LEU A 355 -11.14 -36.37 -4.96
N SER A 356 -10.06 -36.87 -5.58
CA SER A 356 -8.78 -36.17 -5.58
C SER A 356 -8.84 -34.97 -6.55
N LYS A 357 -8.95 -33.75 -6.00
CA LYS A 357 -8.69 -32.53 -6.76
C LYS A 357 -7.21 -32.46 -7.14
N SER A 358 -6.93 -32.02 -8.36
CA SER A 358 -5.57 -31.69 -8.77
C SER A 358 -4.98 -30.64 -7.83
N GLU A 359 -3.67 -30.73 -7.61
CA GLU A 359 -2.90 -29.74 -6.89
C GLU A 359 -2.98 -28.32 -7.48
N ALA A 360 -3.49 -28.18 -8.72
CA ALA A 360 -3.80 -26.89 -9.36
C ALA A 360 -5.15 -26.31 -8.94
N ASP A 361 -6.09 -27.15 -8.49
CA ASP A 361 -7.49 -26.77 -8.26
C ASP A 361 -7.82 -26.52 -6.79
N ILE A 362 -6.86 -26.77 -5.88
CA ILE A 362 -7.06 -26.54 -4.45
C ILE A 362 -6.77 -25.07 -4.06
N SER A 363 -7.65 -24.53 -3.22
CA SER A 363 -7.51 -23.19 -2.64
C SER A 363 -6.28 -23.05 -1.75
N ILE A 364 -5.88 -21.81 -1.44
CA ILE A 364 -4.85 -21.56 -0.41
C ILE A 364 -5.26 -22.19 0.92
N VAL A 365 -6.51 -22.02 1.33
CA VAL A 365 -7.03 -22.57 2.60
C VAL A 365 -6.89 -24.09 2.62
N GLU A 366 -7.37 -24.77 1.59
CA GLU A 366 -7.31 -26.23 1.49
C GLU A 366 -5.86 -26.73 1.50
N ARG A 367 -4.96 -26.05 0.78
CA ARG A 367 -3.54 -26.37 0.75
C ARG A 367 -2.87 -26.24 2.12
N ILE A 368 -3.26 -25.24 2.90
CA ILE A 368 -2.76 -25.03 4.27
C ILE A 368 -3.31 -26.11 5.19
N VAL A 369 -4.61 -26.42 5.12
CA VAL A 369 -5.21 -27.49 5.92
C VAL A 369 -4.54 -28.83 5.64
N ARG A 370 -4.36 -29.21 4.37
CA ARG A 370 -3.71 -30.47 3.98
C ARG A 370 -2.25 -30.57 4.46
N LYS A 371 -1.50 -29.47 4.44
CA LYS A 371 -0.08 -29.45 4.84
C LYS A 371 0.14 -29.39 6.34
N THR A 372 -0.70 -28.64 7.06
CA THR A 372 -0.47 -28.31 8.48
C THR A 372 -1.44 -29.03 9.43
N GLY A 373 -2.56 -29.55 8.92
CA GLY A 373 -3.68 -30.02 9.73
C GLY A 373 -4.42 -28.91 10.50
N ASN A 374 -4.02 -27.65 10.35
CA ASN A 374 -4.48 -26.54 11.19
C ASN A 374 -5.55 -25.68 10.50
N ARG A 375 -6.82 -26.05 10.68
CA ARG A 375 -7.98 -25.31 10.13
C ARG A 375 -8.04 -23.87 10.64
N LYS A 376 -7.74 -23.64 11.92
CA LYS A 376 -7.77 -22.29 12.51
C LYS A 376 -6.76 -21.36 11.83
N LEU A 377 -5.54 -21.85 11.60
CA LEU A 377 -4.48 -21.13 10.89
C LEU A 377 -4.91 -20.80 9.45
N ALA A 378 -5.48 -21.76 8.72
CA ALA A 378 -5.99 -21.53 7.37
C ALA A 378 -7.12 -20.49 7.33
N ALA A 379 -8.06 -20.56 8.27
CA ALA A 379 -9.17 -19.61 8.36
C ALA A 379 -8.69 -18.18 8.65
N ILE A 380 -7.78 -18.01 9.61
CA ILE A 380 -7.22 -16.69 9.95
C ILE A 380 -6.38 -16.13 8.81
N LEU A 381 -5.64 -16.98 8.09
CA LEU A 381 -4.93 -16.55 6.90
C LEU A 381 -5.90 -16.05 5.82
N ALA A 382 -7.00 -16.76 5.58
CA ALA A 382 -8.02 -16.30 4.64
C ALA A 382 -8.60 -14.95 5.05
N LEU A 383 -8.98 -14.78 6.33
CA LEU A 383 -9.46 -13.50 6.85
C LEU A 383 -8.46 -12.37 6.60
N ASP A 384 -7.17 -12.59 6.86
CA ASP A 384 -6.13 -11.60 6.58
C ASP A 384 -6.05 -11.30 5.06
N LEU A 385 -6.08 -12.31 4.19
CA LEU A 385 -6.05 -12.14 2.73
C LEU A 385 -7.23 -11.32 2.20
N PHE A 386 -8.44 -11.59 2.69
CA PHE A 386 -9.62 -10.80 2.35
C PHE A 386 -9.52 -9.36 2.84
N LEU A 387 -9.08 -9.16 4.08
CA LEU A 387 -9.05 -7.82 4.69
C LEU A 387 -8.11 -6.87 3.95
N VAL A 388 -6.95 -7.35 3.48
CA VAL A 388 -5.95 -6.47 2.81
C VAL A 388 -5.88 -6.63 1.29
N GLY A 389 -6.34 -7.75 0.72
CA GLY A 389 -6.16 -8.06 -0.70
C GLY A 389 -7.14 -7.35 -1.64
N VAL A 390 -8.30 -6.93 -1.13
CA VAL A 390 -9.39 -6.36 -1.94
C VAL A 390 -9.12 -4.90 -2.30
N ASP A 391 -9.02 -4.02 -1.30
CA ASP A 391 -8.86 -2.59 -1.53
C ASP A 391 -7.55 -2.28 -2.26
N THR A 392 -6.46 -2.90 -1.81
CA THR A 392 -5.12 -2.62 -2.34
C THR A 392 -4.98 -2.95 -3.83
N THR A 393 -5.45 -4.11 -4.26
CA THR A 393 -5.38 -4.55 -5.67
C THR A 393 -6.27 -3.69 -6.56
N SER A 394 -7.46 -3.32 -6.08
CA SER A 394 -8.40 -2.45 -6.80
C SER A 394 -7.85 -1.05 -7.01
N VAL A 395 -7.23 -0.46 -5.99
CA VAL A 395 -6.59 0.86 -6.07
C VAL A 395 -5.35 0.83 -6.97
N ALA A 396 -4.56 -0.25 -6.95
CA ALA A 396 -3.43 -0.42 -7.86
C ALA A 396 -3.87 -0.51 -9.33
N ALA A 397 -4.90 -1.31 -9.62
CA ALA A 397 -5.46 -1.45 -10.96
C ALA A 397 -6.06 -0.14 -11.47
N SER A 398 -6.92 0.51 -10.68
CA SER A 398 -7.53 1.80 -11.04
C SER A 398 -6.48 2.89 -11.27
N SER A 399 -5.45 2.97 -10.42
CA SER A 399 -4.36 3.93 -10.59
C SER A 399 -3.59 3.68 -11.88
N THR A 400 -3.39 2.42 -12.26
CA THR A 400 -2.68 2.06 -13.50
C THR A 400 -3.49 2.47 -14.72
N ILE A 401 -4.80 2.15 -14.72
CA ILE A 401 -5.73 2.54 -15.77
C ILE A 401 -5.77 4.07 -15.91
N TYR A 402 -5.86 4.79 -14.78
CA TYR A 402 -5.84 6.25 -14.75
C TYR A 402 -4.55 6.83 -15.34
N GLN A 403 -3.38 6.28 -15.01
CA GLN A 403 -2.11 6.76 -15.57
C GLN A 403 -2.03 6.51 -17.07
N LEU A 404 -2.49 5.36 -17.56
CA LEU A 404 -2.53 5.07 -19.00
C LEU A 404 -3.49 6.02 -19.74
N ALA A 405 -4.69 6.23 -19.21
CA ALA A 405 -5.68 7.16 -19.80
C ALA A 405 -5.15 8.60 -19.92
N LYS A 406 -4.28 9.03 -18.99
CA LYS A 406 -3.64 10.34 -19.02
C LYS A 406 -2.40 10.43 -19.92
N ASN A 407 -1.88 9.30 -20.41
CA ASN A 407 -0.67 9.25 -21.23
C ASN A 407 -0.93 8.37 -22.47
N PRO A 408 -1.65 8.90 -23.48
CA PRO A 408 -2.08 8.11 -24.65
C PRO A 408 -0.93 7.50 -25.44
N ASP A 409 0.24 8.15 -25.50
CA ASP A 409 1.44 7.60 -26.13
C ASP A 409 1.92 6.32 -25.42
N LYS A 410 1.86 6.31 -24.09
CA LYS A 410 2.22 5.15 -23.27
C LYS A 410 1.17 4.05 -23.39
N GLN A 411 -0.11 4.42 -23.44
CA GLN A 411 -1.20 3.47 -23.68
C GLN A 411 -1.08 2.80 -25.05
N GLN A 412 -0.81 3.57 -26.11
CA GLN A 412 -0.61 3.02 -27.46
C GLN A 412 0.57 2.06 -27.50
N ARG A 413 1.71 2.43 -26.90
CA ARG A 413 2.87 1.55 -26.83
C ARG A 413 2.58 0.24 -26.09
N LEU A 414 1.79 0.30 -25.02
CA LEU A 414 1.35 -0.90 -24.30
C LEU A 414 0.43 -1.75 -25.18
N PHE A 415 -0.51 -1.12 -25.88
CA PHE A 415 -1.36 -1.81 -26.84
C PHE A 415 -0.55 -2.53 -27.93
N ASP A 416 0.47 -1.89 -28.48
CA ASP A 416 1.37 -2.50 -29.49
C ASP A 416 2.17 -3.69 -28.92
N GLU A 417 2.55 -3.67 -27.63
CA GLU A 417 3.12 -4.84 -26.95
C GLU A 417 2.10 -5.97 -26.86
N LEU A 418 0.88 -5.66 -26.40
CA LEU A 418 -0.18 -6.64 -26.23
C LEU A 418 -0.60 -7.28 -27.55
N GLN A 419 -0.69 -6.53 -28.65
CA GLN A 419 -1.02 -7.09 -29.98
C GLN A 419 0.02 -8.09 -30.50
N LYS A 420 1.30 -7.90 -30.16
CA LYS A 420 2.37 -8.83 -30.54
C LYS A 420 2.30 -10.13 -29.74
N VAL A 421 1.89 -10.02 -28.49
CA VAL A 421 1.81 -11.13 -27.55
C VAL A 421 0.51 -11.93 -27.74
N PHE A 422 -0.59 -11.26 -28.09
CA PHE A 422 -1.92 -11.83 -28.31
C PHE A 422 -2.35 -11.65 -29.78
N PRO A 423 -2.03 -12.60 -30.67
CA PRO A 423 -2.35 -12.48 -32.10
C PRO A 423 -3.85 -12.66 -32.40
N SER A 424 -4.63 -13.22 -31.48
CA SER A 424 -6.09 -13.35 -31.58
C SER A 424 -6.76 -13.06 -30.23
N ARG A 425 -8.09 -12.83 -30.24
CA ARG A 425 -8.85 -12.57 -29.01
C ARG A 425 -8.97 -13.79 -28.11
N GLU A 426 -8.84 -14.99 -28.69
CA GLU A 426 -8.95 -16.29 -28.02
C GLU A 426 -7.60 -16.79 -27.49
N ALA A 427 -6.53 -16.00 -27.65
CA ALA A 427 -5.20 -16.37 -27.21
C ALA A 427 -5.16 -16.58 -25.68
N GLU A 428 -4.68 -17.75 -25.26
CA GLU A 428 -4.67 -18.15 -23.86
C GLU A 428 -3.71 -17.30 -23.02
N ILE A 429 -4.18 -16.82 -21.87
CA ILE A 429 -3.33 -16.18 -20.87
C ILE A 429 -2.69 -17.26 -20.00
N ASN A 430 -1.41 -17.55 -20.24
CA ASN A 430 -0.60 -18.43 -19.41
C ASN A 430 0.71 -17.75 -18.96
N GLN A 431 1.47 -18.42 -18.11
CA GLN A 431 2.70 -17.86 -17.53
C GLN A 431 3.70 -17.38 -18.59
N ASN A 432 3.91 -18.16 -19.66
CA ASN A 432 4.91 -17.84 -20.69
C ASN A 432 4.55 -16.53 -21.41
N VAL A 433 3.26 -16.29 -21.60
CA VAL A 433 2.72 -15.06 -22.20
C VAL A 433 2.89 -13.89 -21.23
N LEU A 434 2.64 -14.07 -19.92
CA LEU A 434 2.84 -13.03 -18.91
C LEU A 434 4.30 -12.53 -18.82
N GLU A 435 5.28 -13.42 -19.05
CA GLU A 435 6.70 -13.06 -19.06
C GLU A 435 7.09 -12.16 -20.25
N GLN A 436 6.35 -12.27 -21.36
CA GLN A 436 6.54 -11.52 -22.60
C GLN A 436 5.94 -10.12 -22.59
N MET A 437 5.42 -9.64 -21.45
CA MET A 437 4.87 -8.30 -21.28
C MET A 437 5.73 -7.41 -20.35
N PRO A 438 7.00 -7.11 -20.71
CA PRO A 438 7.86 -6.26 -19.89
C PRO A 438 7.36 -4.83 -19.74
N TYR A 439 6.69 -4.26 -20.76
CA TYR A 439 6.20 -2.90 -20.72
C TYR A 439 4.94 -2.77 -19.86
N LEU A 440 4.01 -3.74 -19.90
CA LEU A 440 2.90 -3.81 -18.95
C LEU A 440 3.40 -3.80 -17.50
N ARG A 441 4.38 -4.66 -17.18
CA ARG A 441 5.01 -4.69 -15.86
C ARG A 441 5.68 -3.37 -15.50
N ALA A 442 6.27 -2.69 -16.48
CA ALA A 442 6.85 -1.37 -16.31
C ALA A 442 5.80 -0.30 -16.00
N CYS A 443 4.66 -0.31 -16.67
CA CYS A 443 3.53 0.60 -16.41
C CYS A 443 2.98 0.45 -14.99
N VAL A 444 2.80 -0.80 -14.53
CA VAL A 444 2.36 -1.07 -13.15
C VAL A 444 3.38 -0.57 -12.13
N LYS A 445 4.68 -0.85 -12.35
CA LYS A 445 5.76 -0.39 -11.45
C LYS A 445 5.84 1.13 -11.39
N GLU A 446 5.76 1.81 -12.53
CA GLU A 446 5.80 3.28 -12.58
C GLU A 446 4.57 3.89 -11.93
N THR A 447 3.40 3.27 -12.10
CA THR A 447 2.18 3.68 -11.39
C THR A 447 2.39 3.58 -9.88
N LEU A 448 2.89 2.45 -9.37
CA LEU A 448 3.09 2.25 -7.93
C LEU A 448 4.24 3.08 -7.34
N ARG A 449 5.18 3.55 -8.17
CA ARG A 449 6.16 4.58 -7.80
C ARG A 449 5.48 5.93 -7.60
N MET A 450 4.70 6.37 -8.59
CA MET A 450 4.06 7.69 -8.59
C MET A 450 2.89 7.79 -7.62
N ARG A 451 2.09 6.73 -7.53
CA ARG A 451 0.85 6.62 -6.78
C ARG A 451 0.81 5.27 -6.05
N PRO A 452 1.64 5.10 -5.02
CA PRO A 452 1.59 3.92 -4.18
C PRO A 452 0.26 3.81 -3.43
N VAL A 453 -0.24 2.60 -3.34
CA VAL A 453 -1.40 2.26 -2.48
C VAL A 453 -1.05 2.49 -1.00
N VAL A 454 0.14 2.07 -0.58
CA VAL A 454 0.67 2.27 0.78
C VAL A 454 1.72 3.38 0.74
N ILE A 455 1.36 4.55 1.28
CA ILE A 455 2.18 5.77 1.14
C ILE A 455 3.43 5.80 2.03
N ALA A 456 3.48 4.99 3.08
CA ALA A 456 4.63 4.88 3.98
C ALA A 456 4.72 3.48 4.62
N ASN A 457 5.95 3.08 4.96
CA ASN A 457 6.23 1.91 5.80
C ASN A 457 6.83 2.37 7.13
N GLY A 458 6.85 1.51 8.15
CA GLY A 458 7.52 1.87 9.40
C GLY A 458 8.17 0.70 10.14
N ARG A 459 9.10 1.03 11.04
CA ARG A 459 9.75 0.11 11.98
C ARG A 459 9.74 0.68 13.39
N SER A 460 9.49 -0.18 14.37
CA SER A 460 9.69 0.16 15.78
C SER A 460 11.06 -0.33 16.18
N LEU A 461 11.95 0.59 16.56
CA LEU A 461 13.30 0.22 16.95
C LEU A 461 13.30 -0.70 18.19
N GLN A 462 13.97 -1.84 18.08
CA GLN A 462 14.11 -2.82 19.17
C GLN A 462 15.35 -2.56 20.05
N SER A 463 16.25 -1.71 19.57
CA SER A 463 17.48 -1.25 20.20
C SER A 463 17.77 0.20 19.78
N ASP A 464 18.65 0.88 20.50
CA ASP A 464 19.14 2.19 20.08
C ASP A 464 19.90 2.08 18.75
N ALA A 465 19.77 3.09 17.89
CA ALA A 465 20.37 3.10 16.57
C ALA A 465 20.99 4.46 16.25
N VAL A 466 21.92 4.49 15.29
CA VAL A 466 22.37 5.74 14.66
C VAL A 466 21.71 5.84 13.30
N ILE A 467 20.90 6.89 13.11
CA ILE A 467 20.19 7.16 11.85
C ILE A 467 20.54 8.57 11.39
N ASN A 468 21.06 8.72 10.17
CA ASN A 468 21.51 10.00 9.61
C ASN A 468 22.42 10.82 10.57
N GLY A 469 23.27 10.13 11.32
CA GLY A 469 24.21 10.73 12.27
C GLY A 469 23.59 11.20 13.59
N TYR A 470 22.39 10.74 13.94
CA TYR A 470 21.76 11.00 15.24
C TYR A 470 21.59 9.71 16.04
N HIS A 471 21.79 9.79 17.35
CA HIS A 471 21.37 8.74 18.27
C HIS A 471 19.84 8.71 18.36
N VAL A 472 19.23 7.59 17.97
CA VAL A 472 17.79 7.37 18.01
C VAL A 472 17.49 6.28 19.04
N PRO A 473 16.66 6.55 20.06
CA PRO A 473 16.42 5.59 21.12
C PRO A 473 15.49 4.45 20.69
N LYS A 474 15.65 3.28 21.33
CA LYS A 474 14.72 2.16 21.29
C LYS A 474 13.28 2.62 21.53
N GLY A 475 12.34 1.99 20.81
CA GLY A 475 10.91 2.30 20.90
C GLY A 475 10.43 3.37 19.93
N THR A 476 11.35 4.18 19.36
CA THR A 476 11.02 5.15 18.30
C THR A 476 10.39 4.45 17.09
N HIS A 477 9.35 5.06 16.52
CA HIS A 477 8.72 4.59 15.29
C HIS A 477 9.34 5.32 14.10
N VAL A 478 10.24 4.64 13.41
CA VAL A 478 10.87 5.13 12.19
C VAL A 478 9.92 4.91 11.03
N ILE A 479 9.55 5.99 10.34
CA ILE A 479 8.63 6.01 9.21
C ILE A 479 9.45 6.26 7.94
N PHE A 480 9.14 5.52 6.89
CA PHE A 480 9.74 5.60 5.56
C PHE A 480 8.66 6.06 4.57
N PRO A 481 8.57 7.38 4.28
CA PRO A 481 7.56 7.97 3.40
C PRO A 481 7.80 7.61 1.93
N HIS A 482 7.47 6.38 1.56
CA HIS A 482 7.65 5.84 0.21
C HIS A 482 7.08 6.76 -0.87
N LEU A 483 5.91 7.37 -0.65
CA LEU A 483 5.31 8.32 -1.58
C LEU A 483 6.22 9.53 -1.85
N VAL A 484 6.87 10.08 -0.83
CA VAL A 484 7.73 11.26 -0.95
C VAL A 484 9.06 10.85 -1.60
N VAL A 485 9.73 9.84 -1.04
CA VAL A 485 11.08 9.42 -1.49
C VAL A 485 11.05 8.89 -2.92
N SER A 486 10.00 8.14 -3.30
CA SER A 486 9.87 7.60 -4.67
C SER A 486 9.48 8.65 -5.71
N ASN A 487 9.16 9.86 -5.29
CA ASN A 487 8.86 11.01 -6.14
C ASN A 487 9.85 12.16 -5.95
N ASP A 488 10.95 11.93 -5.25
CA ASP A 488 12.03 12.88 -5.10
C ASP A 488 12.91 12.88 -6.37
N PRO A 489 13.12 14.04 -7.03
CA PRO A 489 13.97 14.15 -8.21
C PRO A 489 15.43 13.74 -7.97
N ALA A 490 15.92 13.74 -6.72
CA ALA A 490 17.26 13.26 -6.38
C ALA A 490 17.43 11.76 -6.64
N TYR A 491 16.36 10.97 -6.50
CA TYR A 491 16.37 9.54 -6.77
C TYR A 491 15.71 9.19 -8.11
N PHE A 492 14.67 9.91 -8.50
CA PHE A 492 13.91 9.67 -9.73
C PHE A 492 13.82 10.95 -10.55
N PRO A 493 14.73 11.18 -11.53
CA PRO A 493 14.65 12.34 -12.41
C PRO A 493 13.27 12.47 -13.06
N GLU A 494 12.78 13.69 -13.28
CA GLU A 494 11.42 13.94 -13.81
C GLU A 494 10.30 13.10 -13.14
N PRO A 495 10.19 13.10 -11.79
CA PRO A 495 9.37 12.13 -11.06
C PRO A 495 7.86 12.31 -11.30
N LYS A 496 7.45 13.48 -11.80
CA LYS A 496 6.05 13.81 -12.13
C LYS A 496 5.61 13.31 -13.50
N ARG A 497 6.53 12.88 -14.37
CA ARG A 497 6.21 12.30 -15.68
C ARG A 497 6.04 10.79 -15.56
N PHE A 498 4.99 10.27 -16.17
CA PHE A 498 4.76 8.83 -16.24
C PHE A 498 5.70 8.20 -17.28
N LEU A 499 6.78 7.58 -16.79
CA LEU A 499 7.86 7.05 -17.64
C LEU A 499 8.12 5.56 -17.33
N PRO A 500 7.26 4.65 -17.83
CA PRO A 500 7.46 3.21 -17.68
C PRO A 500 8.85 2.74 -18.14
N GLU A 501 9.46 3.42 -19.11
CA GLU A 501 10.77 3.10 -19.67
C GLU A 501 11.88 2.95 -18.62
N ARG A 502 11.75 3.62 -17.47
CA ARG A 502 12.67 3.49 -16.31
C ARG A 502 12.84 2.06 -15.82
N TRP A 503 11.82 1.22 -16.03
CA TRP A 503 11.77 -0.16 -15.56
C TRP A 503 12.20 -1.19 -16.60
N LEU A 504 12.41 -0.76 -17.85
CA LEU A 504 12.94 -1.62 -18.91
C LEU A 504 14.46 -1.73 -18.76
N LYS A 505 15.06 -2.83 -19.22
CA LYS A 505 16.52 -2.99 -19.14
C LYS A 505 17.22 -1.85 -19.89
N GLN A 506 17.88 -0.96 -19.13
CA GLN A 506 18.93 -0.06 -19.57
C GLN A 506 20.19 -0.39 -18.74
N SER A 507 21.37 -0.02 -19.24
CA SER A 507 22.70 -0.54 -18.85
C SER A 507 23.04 -0.51 -17.35
N ALA A 508 24.16 -1.13 -16.97
CA ALA A 508 24.59 -1.40 -15.58
C ALA A 508 24.66 -0.17 -14.64
N ALA A 509 24.69 1.06 -15.18
CA ALA A 509 24.72 2.29 -14.40
C ALA A 509 23.39 2.62 -13.68
N ASP A 510 22.24 2.11 -14.17
CA ASP A 510 20.90 2.45 -13.63
C ASP A 510 20.41 1.51 -12.51
N ALA A 511 21.27 0.59 -12.06
CA ALA A 511 20.91 -0.43 -11.07
C ALA A 511 20.71 0.15 -9.66
N GLU A 512 21.40 1.23 -9.30
CA GLU A 512 21.38 1.82 -7.95
C GLU A 512 20.03 2.46 -7.58
N THR A 513 19.37 3.13 -8.53
CA THR A 513 18.05 3.75 -8.36
C THR A 513 16.94 2.72 -8.12
N ARG A 514 17.09 1.51 -8.68
CA ARG A 514 16.08 0.44 -8.56
C ARG A 514 16.05 -0.21 -7.18
N VAL A 515 17.14 -0.13 -6.42
CA VAL A 515 17.27 -0.79 -5.12
C VAL A 515 16.33 -0.16 -4.08
N VAL A 516 16.11 1.16 -4.10
CA VAL A 516 15.24 1.84 -3.13
C VAL A 516 13.78 1.42 -3.34
N LEU A 517 13.28 1.39 -4.59
CA LEU A 517 11.92 0.93 -4.88
C LEU A 517 11.77 -0.59 -4.72
N CYS A 518 12.76 -1.39 -5.13
CA CYS A 518 12.70 -2.85 -4.92
C CYS A 518 12.68 -3.19 -3.43
N LEU A 519 13.46 -2.52 -2.56
CA LEU A 519 13.40 -2.81 -1.12
C LEU A 519 12.08 -2.34 -0.47
N LEU A 520 11.50 -1.23 -0.97
CA LEU A 520 10.23 -0.70 -0.46
C LEU A 520 8.99 -1.45 -0.97
N LEU A 521 8.99 -1.94 -2.22
CA LEU A 521 7.93 -2.76 -2.81
C LEU A 521 8.08 -4.26 -2.49
N GLN A 522 9.28 -4.72 -2.13
CA GLN A 522 9.59 -6.15 -2.03
C GLN A 522 10.02 -6.54 -0.62
N GLN A 523 9.08 -6.45 0.31
CA GLN A 523 9.22 -7.07 1.64
C GLN A 523 9.10 -8.61 1.62
N SER A 524 9.17 -9.26 0.44
CA SER A 524 9.15 -10.72 0.31
C SER A 524 10.42 -11.35 -0.25
N LYS A 525 11.27 -10.65 -1.02
CA LYS A 525 12.39 -11.33 -1.72
C LYS A 525 13.62 -11.61 -0.86
N ASN A 526 13.96 -10.75 0.09
CA ASN A 526 15.20 -10.94 0.88
C ASN A 526 15.14 -12.12 1.87
N TRP A 527 13.98 -12.78 1.99
CA TRP A 527 13.74 -13.88 2.95
C TRP A 527 13.62 -15.26 2.28
N LEU A 528 13.57 -15.33 0.95
CA LEU A 528 13.51 -16.61 0.20
C LEU A 528 14.91 -17.18 -0.11
N THR A 529 15.98 -16.42 0.17
CA THR A 529 17.37 -16.77 -0.15
C THR A 529 18.25 -16.95 1.09
N LYS A 530 17.66 -17.15 2.27
CA LYS A 530 18.38 -17.62 3.47
C LYS A 530 17.80 -18.93 3.95
#